data_AF-G9P5M4-F1
#
_entry.id   AF-G9P5M4-F1
#
_cell.length_a   1.000
_cell.length_b   1.000
_cell.length_c   1.000
_cell.angle_alpha   90.00
_cell.angle_beta   90.00
_cell.angle_gamma   90.00
#
_symmetry.space_group_name_H-M   'P 1'
#
loop_
_entity.id
_entity.type
_entity.pdbx_description
1 polymer ?
#
loop_
_entity_poly.entity_id
_entity_poly.type
_entity_poly.pdbx_seq_one_letter_code
_entity_poly.pdbx_strand_id
1 'polypeptide(L)'
;MPGIGQDNTVSRSLSDTPNEASGRAARALPNSPLGSVQGTASLPNIVTFAHADSFGSRTSQRAFGPESPRTADAGRRSLSYALRQEADVYYDSRAATHDEWKRRDRTLQDYYGNNPQLLPQLPFTWHHGWKRWRLFVFAILVFIDGSLIPIVLYYAMRYAGHVQGWIIFAVVTSIWGGPTYIEFGIRTWRLMKKERFYRPLGTNSRWCFDTLNWASVLTITAVTALFIVGSAPHIVWLRVLCMPAPAILYSLGGVLGLITLFNYMNWPAPFRLSSTGKGEKVLPGVYYFIEDVVAVNAGAGRPYREAFAARYNASPRFRQMLFKQSVFWSVPALLLAGALTVIAVVHEVPATVAYGVCWAVPFIWCAVWGWITVIWCKRDMVRERVEWEEKYPTEKHETATNNIPLATV
;
A
#
# COMPACT_ATOMS: atom_id res chain seq x y z
N MET A 1 6.88 -23.31 82.57
CA MET A 1 7.99 -24.28 82.60
C MET A 1 7.73 -25.35 81.57
N PRO A 2 8.67 -25.62 80.65
CA PRO A 2 9.67 -24.72 80.04
C PRO A 2 9.37 -24.57 78.52
N GLY A 3 9.75 -23.50 77.82
CA GLY A 3 11.02 -22.76 77.87
C GLY A 3 12.03 -23.53 77.02
N ILE A 4 12.61 -23.00 75.93
CA ILE A 4 13.72 -22.03 75.82
C ILE A 4 14.05 -22.04 74.31
N GLY A 5 14.45 -21.00 73.56
CA GLY A 5 14.88 -19.60 73.74
C GLY A 5 15.29 -19.14 72.31
N GLN A 6 14.95 -17.91 71.87
CA GLN A 6 15.82 -16.72 71.82
C GLN A 6 17.09 -16.91 70.96
N ASP A 7 17.58 -15.98 70.12
CA ASP A 7 17.37 -14.53 69.94
C ASP A 7 18.13 -14.16 68.63
N ASN A 8 17.60 -13.35 67.70
CA ASN A 8 17.68 -11.88 67.58
C ASN A 8 18.95 -11.26 66.96
N THR A 9 18.71 -10.11 66.31
CA THR A 9 19.60 -9.01 65.83
C THR A 9 20.15 -9.15 64.39
N VAL A 10 19.79 -8.32 63.39
CA VAL A 10 19.76 -6.84 63.19
C VAL A 10 21.16 -6.20 63.12
N SER A 11 21.49 -5.62 61.94
CA SER A 11 22.23 -4.34 61.67
C SER A 11 23.07 -4.48 60.39
N ARG A 12 22.74 -3.79 59.27
CA ARG A 12 23.09 -2.41 58.86
C ARG A 12 24.52 -2.20 58.29
N SER A 13 24.50 -1.79 57.02
CA SER A 13 25.25 -0.70 56.35
C SER A 13 26.72 -0.85 55.90
N LEU A 14 26.85 -0.56 54.59
CA LEU A 14 27.77 0.36 53.90
C LEU A 14 29.29 0.08 53.81
N SER A 15 29.71 0.06 52.53
CA SER A 15 30.91 0.67 51.91
C SER A 15 32.27 0.52 52.57
N ASP A 16 33.22 -0.08 51.84
CA ASP A 16 34.35 0.66 51.25
C ASP A 16 35.23 -0.26 50.38
N THR A 17 35.53 0.20 49.15
CA THR A 17 36.66 -0.19 48.28
C THR A 17 37.98 0.41 48.82
N PRO A 18 39.24 0.05 48.43
CA PRO A 18 39.71 -0.08 47.03
C PRO A 18 41.00 -0.93 46.78
N ASN A 19 41.59 -0.75 45.57
CA ASN A 19 42.95 -1.13 45.08
C ASN A 19 43.12 -2.56 44.55
N GLU A 20 43.75 -2.87 43.40
CA GLU A 20 44.82 -2.29 42.56
C GLU A 20 44.55 -2.64 41.06
N ALA A 21 44.64 -1.74 40.08
CA ALA A 21 45.83 -1.15 39.42
C ALA A 21 46.50 -2.04 38.35
N SER A 22 46.26 -1.71 37.07
CA SER A 22 47.23 -1.60 35.95
C SER A 22 46.44 -1.58 34.62
N GLY A 23 46.55 -0.63 33.68
CA GLY A 23 47.53 0.43 33.50
C GLY A 23 47.97 0.51 32.03
N ARG A 24 47.36 1.42 31.25
CA ARG A 24 47.86 2.21 30.07
C ARG A 24 46.73 2.46 29.06
N ALA A 25 46.15 3.66 28.96
CA ALA A 25 46.66 4.93 28.39
C ALA A 25 46.94 4.81 26.87
N ALA A 26 46.42 5.65 25.98
CA ALA A 26 46.39 7.12 26.08
C ALA A 26 45.21 7.80 25.33
N ARG A 27 44.84 8.97 25.87
CA ARG A 27 43.97 10.03 25.31
C ARG A 27 44.82 11.10 24.61
N ALA A 28 44.23 11.78 23.62
CA ALA A 28 44.28 13.24 23.40
C ALA A 28 43.18 13.57 22.35
N LEU A 29 42.02 14.18 22.67
CA LEU A 29 41.65 15.57 23.01
C LEU A 29 41.73 16.61 21.83
N PRO A 30 40.87 17.67 21.83
CA PRO A 30 40.07 18.13 20.68
C PRO A 30 40.29 19.60 20.25
N ASN A 31 39.69 20.02 19.11
CA ASN A 31 38.95 21.30 18.85
C ASN A 31 39.05 21.83 17.39
N SER A 32 37.88 21.94 16.71
CA SER A 32 37.30 23.00 15.82
C SER A 32 38.13 23.80 14.75
N PRO A 33 37.53 24.72 13.94
CA PRO A 33 36.73 24.55 12.71
C PRO A 33 37.30 25.31 11.46
N LEU A 34 36.51 25.37 10.35
CA LEU A 34 36.66 26.08 9.04
C LEU A 34 37.30 25.33 7.85
N GLY A 35 36.64 25.43 6.68
CA GLY A 35 37.22 25.09 5.37
C GLY A 35 36.19 24.88 4.25
N SER A 36 35.82 25.95 3.56
CA SER A 36 35.10 25.99 2.27
C SER A 36 36.00 25.60 1.10
N VAL A 37 35.57 24.73 0.16
CA VAL A 37 36.18 24.62 -1.18
C VAL A 37 35.15 24.22 -2.26
N GLN A 38 35.09 25.05 -3.31
CA GLN A 38 34.44 24.81 -4.62
C GLN A 38 35.22 23.81 -5.47
N GLY A 39 34.55 23.08 -6.37
CA GLY A 39 35.20 22.25 -7.39
C GLY A 39 34.33 22.06 -8.63
N THR A 40 34.71 22.74 -9.70
CA THR A 40 34.14 22.72 -11.06
C THR A 40 34.83 21.68 -11.98
N ALA A 41 34.05 21.18 -12.95
CA ALA A 41 34.41 20.76 -14.32
C ALA A 41 35.29 19.50 -14.55
N SER A 42 34.81 18.58 -15.43
CA SER A 42 35.37 18.36 -16.79
C SER A 42 34.88 17.04 -17.45
N LEU A 43 34.27 17.14 -18.65
CA LEU A 43 34.35 16.19 -19.79
C LEU A 43 35.65 16.51 -20.60
N PRO A 44 36.27 15.67 -21.48
CA PRO A 44 35.68 14.97 -22.66
C PRO A 44 36.36 13.59 -22.97
N ASN A 45 36.06 12.78 -24.01
CA ASN A 45 36.37 12.98 -25.43
C ASN A 45 35.86 11.83 -26.33
N ILE A 46 35.58 12.21 -27.58
CA ILE A 46 35.22 11.44 -28.78
C ILE A 46 36.51 11.00 -29.50
N VAL A 47 36.51 9.82 -30.15
CA VAL A 47 37.45 9.48 -31.23
C VAL A 47 36.71 8.75 -32.36
N THR A 48 36.93 9.21 -33.59
CA THR A 48 36.52 8.60 -34.88
C THR A 48 37.78 8.45 -35.72
N PHE A 49 37.92 7.34 -36.47
CA PHE A 49 38.83 7.24 -37.63
C PHE A 49 38.21 6.39 -38.74
N ALA A 50 38.50 6.80 -39.99
CA ALA A 50 37.98 6.38 -41.28
C ALA A 50 39.01 5.47 -42.02
N HIS A 51 38.63 4.43 -42.78
CA HIS A 51 38.43 4.28 -44.25
C HIS A 51 39.57 3.58 -45.05
N ALA A 52 39.13 2.76 -46.04
CA ALA A 52 39.79 2.31 -47.30
C ALA A 52 40.90 1.22 -47.20
N ASP A 53 41.15 0.29 -48.15
CA ASP A 53 40.48 -0.19 -49.38
C ASP A 53 41.20 -1.48 -49.89
N SER A 54 40.45 -2.35 -50.58
CA SER A 54 40.81 -3.10 -51.82
C SER A 54 41.71 -4.37 -51.90
N PHE A 55 41.31 -5.20 -52.89
CA PHE A 55 42.00 -6.22 -53.71
C PHE A 55 42.07 -7.70 -53.32
N GLY A 56 41.61 -8.57 -54.23
CA GLY A 56 42.02 -9.99 -54.32
C GLY A 56 41.05 -10.95 -55.01
N SER A 57 41.08 -11.02 -56.34
CA SER A 57 40.33 -11.94 -57.23
C SER A 57 40.61 -13.45 -57.02
N ARG A 58 39.62 -14.33 -57.29
CA ARG A 58 39.81 -15.52 -58.15
C ARG A 58 38.48 -16.19 -58.56
N THR A 59 38.36 -16.38 -59.86
CA THR A 59 37.26 -17.00 -60.61
C THR A 59 37.41 -18.52 -60.68
N SER A 60 36.33 -19.28 -60.59
CA SER A 60 36.20 -20.58 -61.28
C SER A 60 34.73 -20.88 -61.59
N GLN A 61 34.43 -20.89 -62.88
CA GLN A 61 33.15 -21.32 -63.45
C GLN A 61 33.06 -22.85 -63.46
N ARG A 62 31.91 -23.39 -63.07
CA ARG A 62 31.33 -24.63 -63.62
C ARG A 62 29.81 -24.49 -63.63
N ALA A 63 29.20 -24.87 -64.75
CA ALA A 63 27.80 -24.64 -65.05
C ALA A 63 26.98 -25.94 -65.04
N PHE A 64 25.65 -25.73 -64.87
CA PHE A 64 24.47 -26.55 -65.22
C PHE A 64 23.80 -27.45 -64.17
N GLY A 65 22.55 -27.07 -63.86
CA GLY A 65 21.47 -27.87 -63.27
C GLY A 65 20.46 -27.00 -62.48
N PRO A 66 19.15 -26.97 -62.81
CA PRO A 66 18.19 -26.13 -62.11
C PRO A 66 17.66 -26.89 -60.88
N GLU A 67 18.23 -26.62 -59.71
CA GLU A 67 17.63 -27.04 -58.44
C GLU A 67 16.97 -25.84 -57.76
N SER A 68 15.73 -26.07 -57.32
CA SER A 68 14.84 -25.14 -56.62
C SER A 68 15.56 -24.25 -55.61
N PRO A 69 15.28 -22.94 -55.55
CA PRO A 69 15.76 -22.13 -54.43
C PRO A 69 15.04 -22.59 -53.17
N ARG A 70 15.75 -23.37 -52.34
CA ARG A 70 15.51 -23.40 -50.91
C ARG A 70 15.62 -21.96 -50.44
N THR A 71 14.50 -21.36 -50.06
CA THR A 71 14.44 -20.06 -49.40
C THR A 71 15.12 -20.17 -48.04
N ALA A 72 16.43 -19.94 -48.00
CA ALA A 72 17.11 -19.44 -46.83
C ALA A 72 16.92 -17.92 -46.78
N ASP A 73 16.79 -17.39 -45.56
CA ASP A 73 16.76 -15.97 -45.22
C ASP A 73 15.59 -15.13 -45.76
N ALA A 74 14.44 -15.29 -45.10
CA ALA A 74 13.64 -14.13 -44.75
C ALA A 74 13.47 -14.12 -43.23
N GLY A 75 14.49 -13.62 -42.54
CA GLY A 75 14.33 -13.15 -41.16
C GLY A 75 13.10 -12.25 -41.14
N ARG A 76 12.09 -12.65 -40.35
CA ARG A 76 10.83 -11.92 -40.12
C ARG A 76 11.19 -10.52 -39.62
N ARG A 77 11.44 -9.57 -40.53
CA ARG A 77 11.52 -8.15 -40.20
C ARG A 77 10.12 -7.76 -39.76
N SER A 78 9.97 -7.54 -38.46
CA SER A 78 8.75 -7.00 -37.86
C SER A 78 8.51 -5.60 -38.44
N LEU A 79 7.77 -5.54 -39.55
CA LEU A 79 7.08 -4.36 -40.04
C LEU A 79 5.99 -4.00 -39.03
N SER A 80 6.35 -3.43 -37.89
CA SER A 80 5.36 -3.01 -36.89
C SER A 80 5.78 -1.88 -35.95
N TYR A 81 7.00 -1.35 -36.07
CA TYR A 81 7.41 -0.17 -35.28
C TYR A 81 7.25 1.15 -36.03
N ALA A 82 7.68 1.22 -37.30
CA ALA A 82 7.61 2.46 -38.09
C ALA A 82 6.19 2.80 -38.61
N LEU A 83 5.28 1.82 -38.66
CA LEU A 83 3.88 1.99 -39.09
C LEU A 83 2.90 2.05 -37.92
N ARG A 84 3.41 2.07 -36.67
CA ARG A 84 2.55 2.21 -35.51
C ARG A 84 2.10 3.67 -35.46
N GLN A 85 0.79 3.92 -35.59
CA GLN A 85 0.21 5.21 -35.22
C GLN A 85 0.80 5.61 -33.86
N GLU A 86 1.29 6.84 -33.74
CA GLU A 86 1.71 7.40 -32.45
C GLU A 86 0.54 7.23 -31.47
N ALA A 87 0.70 6.29 -30.55
CA ALA A 87 -0.31 5.97 -29.59
C ALA A 87 -0.43 7.16 -28.64
N ASP A 88 -1.65 7.70 -28.48
CA ASP A 88 -1.93 8.65 -27.42
C ASP A 88 -1.43 8.09 -26.09
N VAL A 89 -0.54 8.86 -25.45
CA VAL A 89 0.02 8.69 -24.10
C VAL A 89 0.27 7.22 -23.70
N TYR A 90 1.52 6.78 -23.75
CA TYR A 90 2.01 5.45 -23.33
C TYR A 90 1.28 4.88 -22.10
N TYR A 91 0.19 4.15 -22.34
CA TYR A 91 -0.57 3.42 -21.32
C TYR A 91 -0.06 1.99 -21.31
N ASP A 92 0.83 1.68 -20.37
CA ASP A 92 1.33 0.33 -20.23
C ASP A 92 0.72 -0.36 -19.01
N SER A 93 -0.46 -0.96 -19.20
CA SER A 93 -1.03 -1.88 -18.20
C SER A 93 -0.11 -3.07 -17.89
N ARG A 94 0.88 -3.37 -18.75
CA ARG A 94 1.89 -4.40 -18.52
C ARG A 94 3.03 -3.89 -17.63
N ALA A 95 3.15 -2.58 -17.41
CA ALA A 95 4.16 -1.98 -16.52
C ALA A 95 4.15 -2.56 -15.11
N ALA A 96 2.99 -2.99 -14.63
CA ALA A 96 2.83 -3.63 -13.33
C ALA A 96 3.05 -5.17 -13.35
N THR A 97 3.63 -5.71 -14.41
CA THR A 97 4.01 -7.13 -14.51
C THR A 97 5.44 -7.35 -14.03
N HIS A 98 5.69 -8.57 -13.55
CA HIS A 98 6.99 -8.97 -13.01
C HIS A 98 8.10 -8.96 -14.07
N ASP A 99 7.78 -9.48 -15.26
CA ASP A 99 8.71 -9.58 -16.37
C ASP A 99 9.09 -8.22 -16.94
N GLU A 100 8.16 -7.27 -16.94
CA GLU A 100 8.47 -5.92 -17.37
C GLU A 100 9.26 -5.18 -16.30
N TRP A 101 8.90 -5.29 -15.02
CA TRP A 101 9.66 -4.69 -13.93
C TRP A 101 11.14 -5.12 -13.93
N LYS A 102 11.42 -6.40 -14.21
CA LYS A 102 12.80 -6.91 -14.34
C LYS A 102 13.55 -6.39 -15.56
N ARG A 103 12.83 -6.07 -16.65
CA ARG A 103 13.41 -5.62 -17.92
C ARG A 103 13.64 -4.11 -17.98
N ARG A 104 13.04 -3.35 -17.06
CA ARG A 104 13.11 -1.88 -17.07
C ARG A 104 14.44 -1.39 -16.51
N ASP A 105 15.09 -0.54 -17.31
CA ASP A 105 16.33 0.14 -16.94
C ASP A 105 16.08 1.37 -16.03
N ARG A 106 14.89 1.99 -16.16
CA ARG A 106 14.49 3.19 -15.40
C ARG A 106 13.17 3.02 -14.66
N THR A 107 13.04 3.73 -13.54
CA THR A 107 11.81 3.77 -12.73
C THR A 107 10.71 4.58 -13.43
N LEU A 108 9.45 4.29 -13.12
CA LEU A 108 8.33 5.09 -13.63
C LEU A 108 8.38 6.53 -13.13
N GLN A 109 8.88 6.72 -11.91
CA GLN A 109 9.03 8.04 -11.32
C GLN A 109 10.05 8.89 -12.10
N ASP A 110 11.17 8.29 -12.51
CA ASP A 110 12.18 8.95 -13.34
C ASP A 110 11.66 9.26 -14.76
N TYR A 111 10.91 8.33 -15.37
CA TYR A 111 10.28 8.56 -16.67
C TYR A 111 9.33 9.77 -16.67
N TYR A 112 8.44 9.87 -15.68
CA TYR A 112 7.52 11.00 -15.56
C TYR A 112 8.22 12.29 -15.10
N GLY A 113 9.31 12.18 -14.34
CA GLY A 113 10.16 13.33 -14.04
C GLY A 113 10.77 13.97 -15.29
N ASN A 114 11.14 13.15 -16.27
CA ASN A 114 11.67 13.61 -17.56
C ASN A 114 10.59 14.03 -18.58
N ASN A 115 9.31 13.73 -18.32
CA ASN A 115 8.19 14.04 -19.21
C ASN A 115 7.05 14.75 -18.45
N PRO A 116 7.26 15.98 -17.96
CA PRO A 116 6.28 16.69 -17.11
C PRO A 116 4.96 16.99 -17.80
N GLN A 117 4.92 16.99 -19.14
CA GLN A 117 3.71 17.17 -19.95
C GLN A 117 2.75 15.97 -19.86
N LEU A 118 3.26 14.78 -19.55
CA LEU A 118 2.44 13.57 -19.47
C LEU A 118 1.80 13.43 -18.08
N LEU A 119 0.47 13.28 -18.05
CA LEU A 119 -0.22 12.93 -16.81
C LEU A 119 0.20 11.52 -16.37
N PRO A 120 0.80 11.34 -15.18
CA PRO A 120 1.24 10.02 -14.74
C PRO A 120 0.06 9.03 -14.66
N GLN A 121 0.14 7.97 -15.45
CA GLN A 121 -0.89 6.95 -15.54
C GLN A 121 -0.70 5.93 -14.42
N LEU A 122 -1.80 5.51 -13.81
CA LEU A 122 -1.77 4.44 -12.81
C LEU A 122 -1.79 3.09 -13.56
N PRO A 123 -0.77 2.23 -13.41
CA PRO A 123 -0.66 0.95 -14.13
C PRO A 123 -1.63 -0.13 -13.56
N PHE A 124 -2.77 0.32 -13.06
CA PHE A 124 -3.87 -0.49 -12.55
C PHE A 124 -5.18 0.14 -13.03
N THR A 125 -5.90 -0.55 -13.92
CA THR A 125 -7.25 -0.13 -14.34
C THR A 125 -8.29 -1.11 -13.85
N TRP A 126 -9.41 -0.56 -13.38
CA TRP A 126 -10.58 -1.33 -12.96
C TRP A 126 -11.34 -1.96 -14.16
N HIS A 127 -11.15 -1.41 -15.36
CA HIS A 127 -11.92 -1.77 -16.54
C HIS A 127 -11.48 -3.10 -17.19
N HIS A 128 -10.23 -3.53 -17.06
CA HIS A 128 -9.69 -4.70 -17.77
C HIS A 128 -8.90 -5.66 -16.87
N GLY A 129 -9.21 -6.96 -16.93
CA GLY A 129 -8.36 -8.04 -16.40
C GLY A 129 -8.89 -8.82 -15.18
N TRP A 130 -8.34 -10.03 -14.97
CA TRP A 130 -8.70 -10.95 -13.87
C TRP A 130 -8.44 -10.36 -12.47
N LYS A 131 -7.46 -9.46 -12.35
CA LYS A 131 -7.05 -8.85 -11.07
C LYS A 131 -8.21 -8.11 -10.37
N ARG A 132 -9.19 -7.57 -11.11
CA ARG A 132 -10.40 -6.93 -10.53
C ARG A 132 -11.30 -7.92 -9.81
N TRP A 133 -11.52 -9.09 -10.42
CA TRP A 133 -12.38 -10.14 -9.87
C TRP A 133 -11.76 -10.68 -8.59
N ARG A 134 -10.44 -10.80 -8.53
CA ARG A 134 -9.75 -11.20 -7.30
C ARG A 134 -10.01 -10.22 -6.15
N LEU A 135 -9.90 -8.91 -6.40
CA LEU A 135 -10.12 -7.90 -5.36
C LEU A 135 -11.59 -7.76 -4.97
N PHE A 136 -12.50 -7.87 -5.94
CA PHE A 136 -13.94 -7.85 -5.69
C PHE A 136 -14.42 -9.09 -4.93
N VAL A 137 -14.02 -10.29 -5.35
CA VAL A 137 -14.29 -11.55 -4.63
C VAL A 137 -13.69 -11.50 -3.24
N PHE A 138 -12.47 -10.99 -3.09
CA PHE A 138 -11.87 -10.77 -1.77
C PHE A 138 -12.71 -9.85 -0.89
N ALA A 139 -13.14 -8.69 -1.41
CA ALA A 139 -14.00 -7.77 -0.66
C ALA A 139 -15.33 -8.42 -0.24
N ILE A 140 -15.96 -9.19 -1.12
CA ILE A 140 -17.17 -9.96 -0.80
C ILE A 140 -16.89 -11.02 0.27
N LEU A 141 -15.80 -11.78 0.15
CA LEU A 141 -15.45 -12.81 1.12
C LEU A 141 -15.19 -12.20 2.49
N VAL A 142 -14.48 -11.07 2.57
CA VAL A 142 -14.28 -10.32 3.82
C VAL A 142 -15.59 -9.78 4.38
N PHE A 143 -16.52 -9.34 3.52
CA PHE A 143 -17.84 -8.90 3.97
C PHE A 143 -18.67 -10.08 4.54
N ILE A 144 -18.69 -11.21 3.85
CA ILE A 144 -19.43 -12.41 4.29
C ILE A 144 -18.83 -12.93 5.59
N ASP A 145 -17.51 -13.13 5.63
CA ASP A 145 -16.78 -13.64 6.79
C ASP A 145 -16.83 -12.68 7.98
N GLY A 146 -16.67 -11.39 7.70
CA GLY A 146 -16.62 -10.35 8.71
C GLY A 146 -17.98 -9.95 9.26
N SER A 147 -19.10 -10.13 8.54
CA SER A 147 -20.41 -9.63 9.00
C SER A 147 -21.50 -10.69 8.98
N LEU A 148 -21.66 -11.38 7.86
CA LEU A 148 -22.79 -12.28 7.66
C LEU A 148 -22.65 -13.53 8.51
N ILE A 149 -21.46 -14.13 8.56
CA ILE A 149 -21.21 -15.36 9.33
C ILE A 149 -21.47 -15.15 10.83
N PRO A 150 -20.89 -14.14 11.53
CA PRO A 150 -21.13 -13.94 12.96
C PRO A 150 -22.60 -13.66 13.31
N ILE A 151 -23.33 -12.94 12.45
CA ILE A 151 -24.75 -12.64 12.65
C ILE A 151 -25.58 -13.91 12.43
N VAL A 152 -25.46 -14.53 11.26
CA VAL A 152 -26.28 -15.69 10.88
C VAL A 152 -26.05 -16.85 11.83
N LEU A 153 -24.79 -17.17 12.16
CA LEU A 153 -24.48 -18.25 13.10
C LEU A 153 -25.04 -17.98 14.49
N TYR A 154 -24.89 -16.74 14.99
CA TYR A 154 -25.43 -16.38 16.30
C TYR A 154 -26.95 -16.55 16.35
N TYR A 155 -27.68 -15.93 15.42
CA TYR A 155 -29.15 -15.97 15.44
C TYR A 155 -29.70 -17.37 15.11
N ALA A 156 -29.11 -18.10 14.16
CA ALA A 156 -29.54 -19.45 13.82
C ALA A 156 -29.36 -20.40 15.00
N MET A 157 -28.18 -20.46 15.60
CA MET A 157 -27.93 -21.39 16.71
C MET A 157 -28.67 -20.99 18.00
N ARG A 158 -28.88 -19.69 18.23
CA ARG A 158 -29.57 -19.19 19.43
C ARG A 158 -31.08 -19.44 19.41
N TYR A 159 -31.73 -19.23 18.26
CA TYR A 159 -33.19 -19.27 18.13
C TYR A 159 -33.71 -20.58 17.52
N ALA A 160 -33.01 -21.17 16.55
CA ALA A 160 -33.42 -22.44 15.95
C ALA A 160 -32.80 -23.66 16.66
N GLY A 161 -31.53 -23.54 17.08
CA GLY A 161 -30.80 -24.66 17.70
C GLY A 161 -30.90 -24.73 19.22
N HIS A 162 -31.43 -23.69 19.90
CA HIS A 162 -31.43 -23.54 21.36
C HIS A 162 -30.06 -23.83 22.02
N VAL A 163 -28.97 -23.52 21.31
CA VAL A 163 -27.61 -23.84 21.73
C VAL A 163 -27.14 -22.87 22.81
N GLN A 164 -26.34 -23.36 23.75
CA GLN A 164 -25.70 -22.53 24.77
C GLN A 164 -24.73 -21.52 24.14
N GLY A 165 -24.70 -20.29 24.68
CA GLY A 165 -23.93 -19.19 24.10
C GLY A 165 -22.44 -19.49 23.92
N TRP A 166 -21.81 -20.19 24.85
CA TRP A 166 -20.36 -20.48 24.77
C TRP A 166 -20.01 -21.39 23.59
N ILE A 167 -20.89 -22.33 23.21
CA ILE A 167 -20.72 -23.17 22.02
C ILE A 167 -20.86 -22.32 20.76
N ILE A 168 -21.88 -21.45 20.71
CA ILE A 168 -22.14 -20.54 19.59
C ILE A 168 -20.88 -19.71 19.31
N PHE A 169 -20.31 -19.10 20.35
CA PHE A 169 -19.16 -18.23 20.18
C PHE A 169 -17.84 -18.95 20.00
N ALA A 170 -17.67 -20.17 20.53
CA ALA A 170 -16.54 -21.01 20.15
C ALA A 170 -16.53 -21.31 18.64
N VAL A 171 -17.69 -21.61 18.06
CA VAL A 171 -17.85 -21.84 16.62
C VAL A 171 -17.61 -20.54 15.84
N VAL A 172 -18.24 -19.43 16.23
CA VAL A 172 -18.05 -18.13 15.56
C VAL A 172 -16.59 -17.71 15.58
N THR A 173 -15.91 -17.76 16.73
CA THR A 173 -14.50 -17.39 16.87
C THR A 173 -13.57 -18.30 16.06
N SER A 174 -13.91 -19.58 15.88
CA SER A 174 -13.09 -20.53 15.11
C SER A 174 -13.18 -20.30 13.59
N ILE A 175 -14.34 -19.86 13.10
CA ILE A 175 -14.58 -19.63 11.67
C ILE A 175 -14.18 -18.20 11.28
N TRP A 176 -14.42 -17.24 12.18
CA TRP A 176 -14.24 -15.82 11.90
C TRP A 176 -12.79 -15.49 11.54
N GLY A 177 -12.63 -14.72 10.46
CA GLY A 177 -11.35 -14.18 10.04
C GLY A 177 -10.55 -15.11 9.14
N GLY A 178 -11.04 -16.32 8.80
CA GLY A 178 -10.29 -17.30 7.99
C GLY A 178 -9.71 -16.71 6.70
N PRO A 179 -10.53 -16.22 5.75
CA PRO A 179 -10.08 -15.54 4.54
C PRO A 179 -9.16 -14.35 4.83
N THR A 180 -9.45 -13.58 5.88
CA THR A 180 -8.68 -12.39 6.26
C THR A 180 -7.28 -12.76 6.75
N TYR A 181 -7.15 -13.80 7.58
CA TYR A 181 -5.87 -14.32 8.09
C TYR A 181 -5.03 -14.94 6.98
N ILE A 182 -5.66 -15.67 6.05
CA ILE A 182 -4.97 -16.23 4.89
C ILE A 182 -4.41 -15.10 4.03
N GLU A 183 -5.20 -14.08 3.69
CA GLU A 183 -4.72 -12.96 2.88
C GLU A 183 -3.64 -12.15 3.62
N PHE A 184 -3.79 -11.96 4.93
CA PHE A 184 -2.76 -11.33 5.76
C PHE A 184 -1.45 -12.14 5.75
N GLY A 185 -1.53 -13.48 5.83
CA GLY A 185 -0.38 -14.37 5.73
C GLY A 185 0.28 -14.30 4.36
N ILE A 186 -0.51 -14.32 3.27
CA ILE A 186 -0.03 -14.17 1.89
C ILE A 186 0.64 -12.81 1.68
N ARG A 187 0.04 -11.74 2.21
CA ARG A 187 0.57 -10.37 2.17
C ARG A 187 1.92 -10.29 2.89
N THR A 188 1.97 -10.79 4.11
CA THR A 188 3.19 -10.85 4.93
C THR A 188 4.28 -11.65 4.20
N TRP A 189 3.93 -12.80 3.64
CA TRP A 189 4.84 -13.62 2.82
C TRP A 189 5.38 -12.87 1.59
N ARG A 190 4.51 -12.19 0.84
CA ARG A 190 4.91 -11.39 -0.34
C ARG A 190 5.90 -10.28 0.02
N LEU A 191 5.76 -9.67 1.20
CA LEU A 191 6.67 -8.62 1.69
C LEU A 191 8.00 -9.18 2.20
N MET A 192 7.99 -10.37 2.81
CA MET A 192 9.18 -11.06 3.33
C MET A 192 10.08 -11.65 2.24
N LYS A 193 9.57 -11.86 1.02
CA LYS A 193 10.35 -12.39 -0.09
C LYS A 193 11.64 -11.57 -0.32
N LYS A 194 12.71 -12.29 -0.72
CA LYS A 194 14.00 -11.66 -1.05
C LYS A 194 13.86 -10.64 -2.17
N GLU A 195 12.99 -10.94 -3.13
CA GLU A 195 12.66 -10.06 -4.23
C GLU A 195 11.89 -8.82 -3.76
N ARG A 196 12.24 -7.67 -4.33
CA ARG A 196 11.79 -6.37 -3.83
C ARG A 196 10.50 -5.87 -4.50
N PHE A 197 9.88 -6.66 -5.38
CA PHE A 197 8.74 -6.23 -6.21
C PHE A 197 7.56 -5.67 -5.40
N TYR A 198 7.28 -6.22 -4.21
CA TYR A 198 6.17 -5.77 -3.35
C TYR A 198 6.58 -4.81 -2.23
N ARG A 199 7.86 -4.45 -2.13
CA ARG A 199 8.41 -3.69 -0.98
C ARG A 199 8.20 -2.19 -1.13
N PRO A 200 8.03 -1.41 -0.04
CA PRO A 200 7.91 0.04 -0.14
C PRO A 200 9.13 0.70 -0.80
N LEU A 201 8.93 1.88 -1.38
CA LEU A 201 9.99 2.61 -2.10
C LEU A 201 11.02 3.18 -1.13
N GLY A 202 12.31 3.15 -1.44
CA GLY A 202 13.34 3.72 -0.57
C GLY A 202 13.77 2.84 0.62
N THR A 203 13.42 1.54 0.63
CA THR A 203 14.01 0.57 1.57
C THR A 203 14.43 -0.73 0.88
N ASN A 204 15.56 -1.26 1.34
CA ASN A 204 16.11 -2.55 0.91
C ASN A 204 16.01 -3.63 2.01
N SER A 205 15.50 -3.30 3.20
CA SER A 205 15.33 -4.27 4.29
C SER A 205 14.08 -5.12 4.08
N ARG A 206 14.19 -6.43 4.36
CA ARG A 206 13.07 -7.40 4.28
C ARG A 206 12.07 -7.29 5.43
N TRP A 207 12.43 -6.54 6.47
CA TRP A 207 11.65 -6.38 7.70
C TRP A 207 10.88 -5.05 7.74
N CYS A 208 10.90 -4.28 6.65
CA CYS A 208 10.07 -3.08 6.51
C CYS A 208 8.70 -3.46 5.97
N PHE A 209 7.80 -3.85 6.88
CA PHE A 209 6.39 -3.98 6.58
C PHE A 209 5.77 -2.62 6.28
N ASP A 210 4.73 -2.62 5.46
CA ASP A 210 4.04 -1.40 5.07
C ASP A 210 2.94 -1.03 6.07
N THR A 211 2.40 0.18 5.92
CA THR A 211 1.51 0.80 6.90
C THR A 211 0.23 -0.01 7.05
N LEU A 212 -0.32 -0.52 5.94
CA LEU A 212 -1.51 -1.37 5.99
C LEU A 212 -1.25 -2.69 6.72
N ASN A 213 -0.06 -3.30 6.57
CA ASN A 213 0.25 -4.52 7.29
C ASN A 213 0.27 -4.29 8.81
N TRP A 214 0.85 -3.18 9.28
CA TRP A 214 0.81 -2.82 10.70
C TRP A 214 -0.60 -2.48 11.18
N ALA A 215 -1.41 -1.80 10.36
CA ALA A 215 -2.82 -1.54 10.65
C ALA A 215 -3.62 -2.85 10.75
N SER A 216 -3.33 -3.84 9.89
CA SER A 216 -3.91 -5.18 9.96
C SER A 216 -3.49 -5.92 11.23
N VAL A 217 -2.22 -5.87 11.64
CA VAL A 217 -1.76 -6.47 12.90
C VAL A 217 -2.51 -5.87 14.09
N LEU A 218 -2.61 -4.54 14.15
CA LEU A 218 -3.36 -3.85 15.21
C LEU A 218 -4.83 -4.30 15.23
N THR A 219 -5.47 -4.30 14.07
CA THR A 219 -6.90 -4.66 13.93
C THR A 219 -7.15 -6.12 14.32
N ILE A 220 -6.35 -7.05 13.81
CA ILE A 220 -6.43 -8.48 14.14
C ILE A 220 -6.22 -8.67 15.64
N THR A 221 -5.20 -8.05 16.21
CA THR A 221 -4.90 -8.19 17.64
C THR A 221 -6.05 -7.67 18.50
N ALA A 222 -6.60 -6.49 18.19
CA ALA A 222 -7.71 -5.90 18.93
C ALA A 222 -8.97 -6.77 18.85
N VAL A 223 -9.33 -7.24 17.65
CA VAL A 223 -10.53 -8.05 17.47
C VAL A 223 -10.38 -9.44 18.10
N THR A 224 -9.25 -10.11 17.89
CA THR A 224 -8.98 -11.41 18.49
C THR A 224 -8.97 -11.34 20.01
N ALA A 225 -8.40 -10.28 20.60
CA ALA A 225 -8.44 -10.08 22.04
C ALA A 225 -9.89 -9.94 22.56
N LEU A 226 -10.74 -9.19 21.86
CA LEU A 226 -12.16 -9.05 22.21
C LEU A 226 -12.92 -10.37 22.11
N PHE A 227 -12.65 -11.17 21.06
CA PHE A 227 -13.23 -12.50 20.95
C PHE A 227 -12.81 -13.40 22.10
N ILE A 228 -11.50 -13.49 22.40
CA ILE A 228 -10.98 -14.32 23.49
C ILE A 228 -11.61 -13.90 24.83
N VAL A 229 -11.57 -12.61 25.17
CA VAL A 229 -12.10 -12.12 26.44
C VAL A 229 -13.62 -12.32 26.52
N GLY A 230 -14.33 -12.05 25.43
CA GLY A 230 -15.77 -12.20 25.36
C GLY A 230 -16.24 -13.66 25.46
N SER A 231 -15.48 -14.61 24.89
CA SER A 231 -15.82 -16.03 24.83
C SER A 231 -15.20 -16.90 25.92
N ALA A 232 -14.22 -16.40 26.68
CA ALA A 232 -13.57 -17.16 27.76
C ALA A 232 -14.52 -17.61 28.89
N PRO A 233 -15.46 -16.79 29.40
CA PRO A 233 -16.36 -17.21 30.46
C PRO A 233 -17.48 -18.13 29.95
N HIS A 234 -17.89 -19.12 30.76
CA HIS A 234 -19.03 -19.99 30.46
C HIS A 234 -20.34 -19.19 30.28
N ILE A 235 -20.47 -18.09 31.03
CA ILE A 235 -21.48 -17.05 30.79
C ILE A 235 -20.85 -16.02 29.86
N VAL A 236 -21.13 -16.16 28.56
CA VAL A 236 -20.50 -15.33 27.53
C VAL A 236 -20.83 -13.86 27.71
N TRP A 237 -19.81 -13.01 27.61
CA TRP A 237 -19.96 -11.57 27.68
C TRP A 237 -20.36 -11.00 26.34
N LEU A 238 -21.66 -11.11 26.03
CA LEU A 238 -22.21 -10.69 24.74
C LEU A 238 -21.91 -9.23 24.40
N ARG A 239 -21.91 -8.34 25.39
CA ARG A 239 -21.58 -6.91 25.20
C ARG A 239 -20.13 -6.70 24.72
N VAL A 240 -19.19 -7.52 25.19
CA VAL A 240 -17.80 -7.49 24.70
C VAL A 240 -17.74 -8.00 23.27
N LEU A 241 -18.53 -9.02 22.93
CA LEU A 241 -18.62 -9.58 21.58
C LEU A 241 -19.39 -8.72 20.57
N CYS A 242 -20.00 -7.62 21.01
CA CYS A 242 -20.49 -6.55 20.14
C CYS A 242 -19.36 -5.66 19.61
N MET A 243 -18.23 -5.58 20.33
CA MET A 243 -17.15 -4.64 20.06
C MET A 243 -16.16 -5.00 18.93
N PRO A 244 -16.05 -6.24 18.43
CA PRO A 244 -15.17 -6.58 17.30
C PRO A 244 -15.33 -5.65 16.07
N ALA A 245 -16.55 -5.48 15.55
CA ALA A 245 -16.75 -4.65 14.35
C ALA A 245 -16.51 -3.14 14.62
N PRO A 246 -16.95 -2.55 15.74
CA PRO A 246 -16.50 -1.23 16.16
C PRO A 246 -14.98 -1.11 16.33
N ALA A 247 -14.30 -2.14 16.84
CA ALA A 247 -12.84 -2.15 16.99
C ALA A 247 -12.11 -2.13 15.64
N ILE A 248 -12.67 -2.74 14.59
CA ILE A 248 -12.16 -2.59 13.22
C ILE A 248 -12.22 -1.12 12.79
N LEU A 249 -13.34 -0.44 13.04
CA LEU A 249 -13.50 0.98 12.71
C LEU A 249 -12.53 1.87 13.50
N TYR A 250 -12.35 1.61 14.81
CA TYR A 250 -11.35 2.32 15.61
C TYR A 250 -9.93 2.08 15.12
N SER A 251 -9.58 0.85 14.78
CA SER A 251 -8.22 0.49 14.37
C SER A 251 -7.89 1.09 13.01
N LEU A 252 -8.72 0.83 11.99
CA LEU A 252 -8.46 1.32 10.63
C LEU A 252 -8.74 2.81 10.49
N GLY A 253 -9.88 3.29 11.02
CA GLY A 253 -10.25 4.71 11.00
C GLY A 253 -9.32 5.55 11.86
N GLY A 254 -8.87 5.03 13.01
CA GLY A 254 -7.91 5.70 13.89
C GLY A 254 -6.52 5.79 13.28
N VAL A 255 -5.99 4.71 12.70
CA VAL A 255 -4.70 4.77 11.99
C VAL A 255 -4.78 5.74 10.82
N LEU A 256 -5.84 5.68 10.02
CA LEU A 256 -6.06 6.58 8.89
C LEU A 256 -6.15 8.04 9.34
N GLY A 257 -6.93 8.31 10.39
CA GLY A 257 -7.12 9.63 10.97
C GLY A 257 -5.83 10.19 11.57
N LEU A 258 -5.07 9.38 12.30
CA LEU A 258 -3.80 9.77 12.91
C LEU A 258 -2.78 10.16 11.84
N ILE A 259 -2.62 9.36 10.78
CA ILE A 259 -1.71 9.69 9.68
C ILE A 259 -2.16 10.98 8.97
N THR A 260 -3.47 11.14 8.77
CA THR A 260 -4.04 12.34 8.13
C THR A 260 -3.84 13.57 9.00
N LEU A 261 -3.90 13.43 10.33
CA LEU A 261 -3.57 14.50 11.28
C LEU A 261 -2.10 14.91 11.16
N PHE A 262 -1.17 13.93 11.10
CA PHE A 262 0.25 14.23 10.88
C PHE A 262 0.48 14.97 9.55
N ASN A 263 -0.21 14.57 8.48
CA ASN A 263 -0.17 15.27 7.21
C ASN A 263 -0.70 16.72 7.32
N TYR A 264 -1.84 16.91 7.98
CA TYR A 264 -2.47 18.24 8.16
C TYR A 264 -1.61 19.18 9.00
N MET A 265 -1.04 18.67 10.10
CA MET A 265 -0.16 19.43 10.99
C MET A 265 1.26 19.63 10.42
N ASN A 266 1.56 19.09 9.24
CA ASN A 266 2.89 19.07 8.63
C ASN A 266 3.97 18.49 9.56
N TRP A 267 3.60 17.54 10.42
CA TRP A 267 4.55 16.86 11.29
C TRP A 267 5.38 15.85 10.49
N PRO A 268 6.70 15.75 10.75
CA PRO A 268 7.55 14.78 10.08
C PRO A 268 7.19 13.36 10.50
N ALA A 269 7.42 12.39 9.61
CA ALA A 269 7.15 10.98 9.88
C ALA A 269 8.04 10.47 11.04
N PRO A 270 7.47 10.05 12.19
CA PRO A 270 8.24 9.67 13.38
C PRO A 270 9.02 8.37 13.17
N PHE A 271 8.45 7.49 12.35
CA PHE A 271 9.05 6.28 11.82
C PHE A 271 8.62 6.14 10.36
N ARG A 272 9.13 5.12 9.68
CA ARG A 272 8.87 4.88 8.28
C ARG A 272 7.39 4.51 8.05
N LEU A 273 6.69 5.26 7.20
CA LEU A 273 5.31 5.00 6.80
C LEU A 273 5.31 4.52 5.34
N SER A 274 5.25 3.21 5.13
CA SER A 274 5.38 2.57 3.81
C SER A 274 6.51 3.19 2.97
N SER A 275 6.19 3.87 1.87
CA SER A 275 7.18 4.50 0.97
C SER A 275 7.75 5.82 1.50
N THR A 276 7.17 6.42 2.54
CA THR A 276 7.68 7.62 3.20
C THR A 276 8.72 7.25 4.27
N GLY A 277 9.93 7.80 4.11
CA GLY A 277 11.04 7.64 5.04
C GLY A 277 10.81 8.32 6.40
N LYS A 278 11.61 7.95 7.40
CA LYS A 278 11.62 8.64 8.70
C LYS A 278 12.09 10.09 8.49
N GLY A 279 11.38 11.07 9.05
CA GLY A 279 11.70 12.49 8.94
C GLY A 279 11.13 13.18 7.70
N GLU A 280 10.57 12.43 6.75
CA GLU A 280 9.92 13.02 5.57
C GLU A 280 8.51 13.55 5.87
N LYS A 281 7.98 14.37 4.96
CA LYS A 281 6.62 14.88 5.07
C LYS A 281 5.60 13.74 4.93
N VAL A 282 4.74 13.60 5.94
CA VAL A 282 3.67 12.60 5.93
C VAL A 282 2.64 12.92 4.85
N LEU A 283 2.20 11.91 4.11
CA LEU A 283 1.16 12.00 3.09
C LEU A 283 -0.23 11.69 3.70
N PRO A 284 -1.35 12.05 3.04
CA PRO A 284 -2.69 11.75 3.56
C PRO A 284 -2.88 10.25 3.82
N GLY A 285 -3.63 9.85 4.84
CA GLY A 285 -3.75 8.45 5.26
C GLY A 285 -4.17 7.50 4.13
N VAL A 286 -5.11 7.92 3.29
CA VAL A 286 -5.62 7.10 2.16
C VAL A 286 -4.54 6.85 1.11
N TYR A 287 -3.54 7.73 0.98
CA TYR A 287 -2.40 7.49 0.10
C TYR A 287 -1.74 6.15 0.43
N TYR A 288 -1.40 5.93 1.70
CA TYR A 288 -0.71 4.71 2.14
C TYR A 288 -1.59 3.48 1.97
N PHE A 289 -2.88 3.58 2.30
CA PHE A 289 -3.81 2.44 2.17
C PHE A 289 -3.96 2.02 0.69
N ILE A 290 -4.15 2.98 -0.23
CA ILE A 290 -4.25 2.69 -1.66
C ILE A 290 -2.94 2.11 -2.19
N GLU A 291 -1.82 2.75 -1.86
CA GLU A 291 -0.49 2.30 -2.25
C GLU A 291 -0.27 0.84 -1.86
N ASP A 292 -0.58 0.50 -0.61
CA ASP A 292 -0.31 -0.79 0.01
C ASP A 292 -1.29 -1.89 -0.44
N VAL A 293 -2.58 -1.58 -0.61
CA VAL A 293 -3.58 -2.51 -1.15
C VAL A 293 -3.25 -2.86 -2.60
N VAL A 294 -3.02 -1.85 -3.45
CA VAL A 294 -2.86 -2.09 -4.88
C VAL A 294 -1.50 -2.71 -5.18
N ALA A 295 -0.43 -2.28 -4.49
CA ALA A 295 0.88 -2.90 -4.66
C ALA A 295 0.85 -4.39 -4.31
N VAL A 296 0.27 -4.76 -3.15
CA VAL A 296 0.41 -6.12 -2.63
C VAL A 296 -0.82 -7.00 -2.88
N ASN A 297 -2.04 -6.57 -2.54
CA ASN A 297 -3.26 -7.36 -2.73
C ASN A 297 -3.68 -7.43 -4.20
N ALA A 298 -3.60 -6.33 -4.95
CA ALA A 298 -3.89 -6.36 -6.39
C ALA A 298 -2.71 -6.88 -7.22
N GLY A 299 -1.52 -7.01 -6.63
CA GLY A 299 -0.36 -7.59 -7.29
C GLY A 299 0.28 -6.64 -8.31
N ALA A 300 0.20 -5.32 -8.10
CA ALA A 300 0.76 -4.32 -9.02
C ALA A 300 2.20 -3.91 -8.65
N GLY A 301 2.65 -4.22 -7.44
CA GLY A 301 4.02 -4.06 -6.97
C GLY A 301 4.55 -2.62 -6.98
N ARG A 302 5.87 -2.50 -7.04
CA ARG A 302 6.63 -1.25 -7.09
C ARG A 302 6.30 -0.34 -8.26
N PRO A 303 6.06 -0.84 -9.49
CA PRO A 303 5.67 0.03 -10.60
C PRO A 303 4.42 0.87 -10.28
N TYR A 304 3.45 0.28 -9.56
CA TYR A 304 2.29 1.04 -9.09
C TYR A 304 2.67 2.11 -8.07
N ARG A 305 3.52 1.78 -7.09
CA ARG A 305 3.98 2.75 -6.08
C ARG A 305 4.69 3.94 -6.73
N GLU A 306 5.57 3.67 -7.70
CA GLU A 306 6.31 4.70 -8.44
C GLU A 306 5.39 5.62 -9.24
N ALA A 307 4.44 5.05 -9.98
CA ALA A 307 3.46 5.83 -10.74
C ALA A 307 2.51 6.62 -9.82
N PHE A 308 2.10 6.04 -8.70
CA PHE A 308 1.21 6.68 -7.73
C PHE A 308 1.92 7.86 -7.06
N ALA A 309 3.20 7.71 -6.68
CA ALA A 309 4.04 8.79 -6.17
C ALA A 309 4.25 9.88 -7.23
N ALA A 310 4.53 9.52 -8.49
CA ALA A 310 4.68 10.47 -9.58
C ALA A 310 3.40 11.29 -9.80
N ARG A 311 2.22 10.65 -9.84
CA ARG A 311 0.93 11.33 -9.98
C ARG A 311 0.64 12.27 -8.81
N TYR A 312 0.91 11.79 -7.59
CA TYR A 312 0.75 12.61 -6.38
C TYR A 312 1.60 13.87 -6.44
N ASN A 313 2.86 13.76 -6.85
CA ASN A 313 3.76 14.91 -6.95
C ASN A 313 3.37 15.86 -8.08
N ALA A 314 2.87 15.32 -9.20
CA ALA A 314 2.52 16.10 -10.39
C ALA A 314 1.18 16.86 -10.25
N SER A 315 0.15 16.23 -9.68
CA SER A 315 -1.24 16.72 -9.75
C SER A 315 -1.74 17.30 -8.42
N PRO A 316 -1.96 18.63 -8.31
CA PRO A 316 -2.57 19.24 -7.12
C PRO A 316 -3.98 18.73 -6.84
N ARG A 317 -4.79 18.50 -7.88
CA ARG A 317 -6.15 17.96 -7.75
C ARG A 317 -6.15 16.56 -7.16
N PHE A 318 -5.24 15.70 -7.62
CA PHE A 318 -5.09 14.35 -7.08
C PHE A 318 -4.71 14.36 -5.60
N ARG A 319 -3.78 15.24 -5.19
CA ARG A 319 -3.43 15.42 -3.78
C ARG A 319 -4.61 15.85 -2.93
N GLN A 320 -5.37 16.84 -3.40
CA GLN A 320 -6.57 17.31 -2.71
C GLN A 320 -7.64 16.22 -2.61
N MET A 321 -7.85 15.45 -3.68
CA MET A 321 -8.79 14.33 -3.68
C MET A 321 -8.41 13.31 -2.60
N LEU A 322 -7.13 12.90 -2.53
CA LEU A 322 -6.68 11.93 -1.52
C LEU A 322 -6.79 12.46 -0.09
N PHE A 323 -6.53 13.75 0.13
CA PHE A 323 -6.76 14.38 1.44
C PHE A 323 -8.24 14.34 1.83
N LYS A 324 -9.14 14.78 0.94
CA LYS A 324 -10.59 14.76 1.17
C LYS A 324 -11.09 13.34 1.46
N GLN A 325 -10.61 12.35 0.70
CA GLN A 325 -10.92 10.94 0.95
C GLN A 325 -10.43 10.47 2.32
N SER A 326 -9.25 10.94 2.75
CA SER A 326 -8.70 10.56 4.06
C SER A 326 -9.57 11.04 5.22
N VAL A 327 -10.04 12.28 5.16
CA VAL A 327 -10.97 12.83 6.15
C VAL A 327 -12.34 12.15 6.06
N PHE A 328 -12.85 11.94 4.83
CA PHE A 328 -14.16 11.34 4.58
C PHE A 328 -14.29 9.91 5.13
N TRP A 329 -13.20 9.14 5.15
CA TRP A 329 -13.19 7.80 5.73
C TRP A 329 -12.86 7.78 7.22
N SER A 330 -11.88 8.56 7.68
CA SER A 330 -11.41 8.49 9.06
C SER A 330 -12.40 9.06 10.07
N VAL A 331 -12.97 10.25 9.80
CA VAL A 331 -13.84 10.93 10.77
C VAL A 331 -15.15 10.17 11.00
N PRO A 332 -15.93 9.79 9.96
CA PRO A 332 -17.17 9.07 10.18
C PRO A 332 -16.94 7.66 10.73
N ALA A 333 -15.82 6.99 10.40
CA ALA A 333 -15.48 5.70 11.00
C ALA A 333 -15.34 5.80 12.53
N LEU A 334 -14.64 6.82 13.03
CA LEU A 334 -14.45 7.05 14.47
C LEU A 334 -15.75 7.47 15.17
N LEU A 335 -16.55 8.34 14.55
CA LEU A 335 -17.86 8.73 15.09
C LEU A 335 -18.81 7.54 15.16
N LEU A 336 -18.87 6.72 14.11
CA LEU A 336 -19.69 5.52 14.08
C LEU A 336 -19.22 4.49 15.10
N ALA A 337 -17.91 4.28 15.22
CA ALA A 337 -17.34 3.40 16.25
C ALA A 337 -17.73 3.87 17.66
N GLY A 338 -17.67 5.17 17.93
CA GLY A 338 -18.15 5.79 19.17
C GLY A 338 -19.62 5.52 19.45
N ALA A 339 -20.49 5.80 18.48
CA ALA A 339 -21.93 5.57 18.62
C ALA A 339 -22.26 4.09 18.88
N LEU A 340 -21.61 3.16 18.17
CA LEU A 340 -21.81 1.73 18.36
C LEU A 340 -21.26 1.23 19.70
N THR A 341 -20.19 1.84 20.21
CA THR A 341 -19.67 1.56 21.55
C THR A 341 -20.67 1.96 22.63
N VAL A 342 -21.32 3.12 22.49
CA VAL A 342 -22.40 3.54 23.40
C VAL A 342 -23.54 2.51 23.36
N ILE A 343 -23.99 2.09 22.19
CA ILE A 343 -25.04 1.05 22.05
C ILE A 343 -24.63 -0.27 22.71
N ALA A 344 -23.36 -0.67 22.59
CA ALA A 344 -22.85 -1.89 23.21
C ALA A 344 -22.83 -1.83 24.75
N VAL A 345 -22.55 -0.66 25.33
CA VAL A 345 -22.37 -0.49 26.78
C VAL A 345 -23.66 -0.11 27.51
N VAL A 346 -24.61 0.57 26.86
CA VAL A 346 -25.88 0.98 27.48
C VAL A 346 -26.71 -0.23 27.86
N HIS A 347 -27.04 -0.33 29.15
CA HIS A 347 -27.73 -1.48 29.74
C HIS A 347 -29.18 -1.61 29.29
N GLU A 348 -29.82 -0.48 28.96
CA GLU A 348 -31.22 -0.43 28.49
C GLU A 348 -31.42 -1.16 27.16
N VAL A 349 -30.38 -1.24 26.32
CA VAL A 349 -30.44 -1.99 25.06
C VAL A 349 -30.23 -3.48 25.35
N PRO A 350 -31.15 -4.37 24.92
CA PRO A 350 -30.94 -5.81 25.04
C PRO A 350 -29.66 -6.23 24.34
N ALA A 351 -28.83 -7.03 25.00
CA ALA A 351 -27.51 -7.38 24.48
C ALA A 351 -27.57 -8.14 23.13
N THR A 352 -28.65 -8.86 22.86
CA THR A 352 -28.90 -9.52 21.58
C THR A 352 -29.09 -8.51 20.44
N VAL A 353 -29.89 -7.46 20.69
CA VAL A 353 -30.12 -6.37 19.73
C VAL A 353 -28.84 -5.59 19.52
N ALA A 354 -28.12 -5.24 20.59
CA ALA A 354 -26.83 -4.57 20.50
C ALA A 354 -25.84 -5.37 19.65
N TYR A 355 -25.78 -6.70 19.83
CA TYR A 355 -24.93 -7.57 19.02
C TYR A 355 -25.26 -7.49 17.53
N GLY A 356 -26.54 -7.62 17.15
CA GLY A 356 -26.95 -7.49 15.75
C GLY A 356 -26.60 -6.14 15.14
N VAL A 357 -26.88 -5.05 15.86
CA VAL A 357 -26.63 -3.67 15.40
C VAL A 357 -25.13 -3.41 15.24
N CYS A 358 -24.31 -3.76 16.24
CA CYS A 358 -22.87 -3.50 16.21
C CYS A 358 -22.15 -4.28 15.10
N TRP A 359 -22.64 -5.46 14.71
CA TRP A 359 -22.09 -6.20 13.57
C TRP A 359 -22.65 -5.76 12.22
N ALA A 360 -23.94 -5.43 12.09
CA ALA A 360 -24.52 -5.10 10.80
C ALA A 360 -24.15 -3.69 10.31
N VAL A 361 -24.23 -2.70 11.20
CA VAL A 361 -24.13 -1.27 10.84
C VAL A 361 -22.76 -0.90 10.23
N PRO A 362 -21.60 -1.30 10.79
CA PRO A 362 -20.30 -0.97 10.21
C PRO A 362 -20.13 -1.42 8.76
N PHE A 363 -20.66 -2.59 8.41
CA PHE A 363 -20.47 -3.18 7.10
C PHE A 363 -21.44 -2.61 6.07
N ILE A 364 -22.69 -2.32 6.47
CA ILE A 364 -23.62 -1.56 5.64
C ILE A 364 -23.06 -0.16 5.37
N TRP A 365 -22.57 0.51 6.42
CA TRP A 365 -21.92 1.81 6.29
C TRP A 365 -20.72 1.76 5.34
N CYS A 366 -19.84 0.77 5.49
CA CYS A 366 -18.68 0.58 4.62
C CYS A 366 -19.07 0.36 3.15
N ALA A 367 -20.13 -0.42 2.88
CA ALA A 367 -20.64 -0.64 1.53
C ALA A 367 -21.17 0.67 0.90
N VAL A 368 -21.96 1.44 1.64
CA VAL A 368 -22.50 2.74 1.18
C VAL A 368 -21.38 3.76 0.96
N TRP A 369 -20.44 3.89 1.91
CA TRP A 369 -19.30 4.81 1.78
C TRP A 369 -18.36 4.40 0.64
N GLY A 370 -18.14 3.10 0.45
CA GLY A 370 -17.40 2.53 -0.67
C GLY A 370 -18.01 2.93 -2.00
N TRP A 371 -19.33 2.78 -2.14
CA TRP A 371 -20.06 3.18 -3.34
C TRP A 371 -19.92 4.68 -3.64
N ILE A 372 -20.13 5.54 -2.63
CA ILE A 372 -19.98 7.00 -2.76
C ILE A 372 -18.55 7.35 -3.19
N THR A 373 -17.55 6.72 -2.57
CA THR A 373 -16.13 6.94 -2.89
C THR A 373 -15.81 6.60 -4.34
N VAL A 374 -16.33 5.48 -4.86
CA VAL A 374 -16.10 5.07 -6.25
C VAL A 374 -16.63 6.12 -7.22
N ILE A 375 -17.85 6.63 -7.01
CA ILE A 375 -18.44 7.66 -7.88
C ILE A 375 -17.65 8.96 -7.79
N TRP A 376 -17.30 9.38 -6.57
CA TRP A 376 -16.55 10.61 -6.34
C TRP A 376 -15.18 10.56 -7.00
N CYS A 377 -14.36 9.53 -6.71
CA CYS A 377 -13.03 9.39 -7.29
C CYS A 377 -13.07 9.34 -8.83
N LYS A 378 -14.06 8.66 -9.42
CA LYS A 378 -14.23 8.67 -10.89
C LYS A 378 -14.46 10.08 -11.43
N ARG A 379 -15.34 10.86 -10.80
CA ARG A 379 -15.63 12.25 -11.22
C ARG A 379 -14.40 13.14 -11.08
N ASP A 380 -13.67 13.04 -9.99
CA ASP A 380 -12.47 13.86 -9.74
C ASP A 380 -11.31 13.48 -10.66
N MET A 381 -11.14 12.19 -10.99
CA MET A 381 -10.14 11.75 -11.97
C MET A 381 -10.45 12.20 -13.41
N VAL A 382 -11.73 12.30 -13.79
CA VAL A 382 -12.14 12.85 -15.09
C VAL A 382 -11.82 14.34 -15.15
N ARG A 383 -12.17 15.09 -14.09
CA ARG A 383 -11.85 16.52 -14.00
C ARG A 383 -10.35 16.77 -14.02
N GLU A 384 -9.58 15.98 -13.28
CA GLU A 384 -8.12 16.06 -13.30
C GLU A 384 -7.55 15.87 -14.71
N ARG A 385 -8.10 14.91 -15.48
CA ARG A 385 -7.67 14.68 -16.86
C ARG A 385 -7.94 15.89 -17.74
N VAL A 386 -9.17 16.43 -17.71
CA VAL A 386 -9.57 17.58 -18.52
C VAL A 386 -8.71 18.81 -18.19
N GLU A 387 -8.54 19.11 -16.90
CA GLU A 387 -7.68 20.23 -16.46
C GLU A 387 -6.21 20.03 -16.84
N TRP A 388 -5.74 18.78 -16.93
CA TRP A 388 -4.39 18.47 -17.38
C TRP A 388 -4.22 18.66 -18.89
N GLU A 389 -5.19 18.22 -19.68
CA GLU A 389 -5.23 18.38 -21.14
C GLU A 389 -5.32 19.86 -21.54
N GLU A 390 -6.07 20.68 -20.80
CA GLU A 390 -6.13 22.13 -21.01
C GLU A 390 -4.78 22.82 -20.74
N LYS A 391 -4.03 22.35 -19.72
CA LYS A 391 -2.75 22.95 -19.33
C LYS A 391 -1.58 22.52 -20.23
N TYR A 392 -1.65 21.29 -20.76
CA TYR A 392 -0.65 20.71 -21.65
C TYR A 392 -1.34 20.22 -22.93
N PRO A 393 -1.79 21.14 -23.81
CA PRO A 393 -2.43 20.76 -25.05
C PRO A 393 -1.45 19.90 -25.87
N THR A 394 -1.88 18.72 -26.28
CA THR A 394 -1.14 17.91 -27.25
C THR A 394 -1.24 18.57 -28.63
N GLU A 395 -0.29 18.31 -29.55
CA GLU A 395 -0.33 18.85 -30.93
C GLU A 395 -1.67 18.58 -31.66
N LYS A 396 -2.40 17.53 -31.26
CA LYS A 396 -3.77 17.23 -31.72
C LYS A 396 -4.79 18.33 -31.36
N HIS A 397 -4.62 19.00 -30.23
CA HIS A 397 -5.43 20.16 -29.85
C HIS A 397 -4.98 21.44 -30.57
N GLU A 398 -3.69 21.66 -30.79
CA GLU A 398 -3.21 22.82 -31.56
C GLU A 398 -3.69 22.79 -33.02
N THR A 399 -3.70 21.61 -33.66
CA THR A 399 -4.27 21.44 -35.00
C THR A 399 -5.78 21.63 -35.05
N ALA A 400 -6.52 21.27 -33.98
CA ALA A 400 -7.96 21.51 -33.91
C ALA A 400 -8.30 22.99 -33.68
N THR A 401 -7.53 23.69 -32.84
CA THR A 401 -7.74 25.12 -32.56
C THR A 401 -7.32 26.00 -33.74
N ASN A 402 -6.24 25.64 -34.45
CA ASN A 402 -5.77 26.36 -35.64
C ASN A 402 -6.64 26.13 -36.89
N ASN A 403 -7.49 25.09 -36.89
CA ASN A 403 -8.43 24.81 -37.97
C ASN A 403 -9.82 25.41 -37.75
N ILE A 404 -10.01 26.27 -36.75
CA ILE A 404 -11.21 27.11 -36.67
C ILE A 404 -11.01 28.25 -37.66
N PRO A 405 -11.74 28.31 -38.80
CA PRO A 405 -11.64 29.46 -39.67
C PRO A 405 -12.06 30.69 -38.87
N LEU A 406 -11.21 31.71 -38.88
CA LEU A 406 -11.58 33.08 -38.55
C LEU A 406 -12.79 33.45 -39.41
N ALA A 407 -13.99 33.20 -38.90
CA ALA A 407 -15.21 33.77 -39.46
C ALA A 407 -15.11 35.27 -39.20
N THR A 408 -14.89 35.96 -40.31
CA THR A 408 -14.65 37.38 -40.48
C THR A 408 -15.70 38.26 -39.82
N VAL A 409 -15.21 39.41 -39.33
CA VAL A 409 -15.78 40.77 -39.33
C VAL A 409 -17.12 40.93 -40.05
#